data_AF-A0A1I4ANZ3-F1
#
_entry.id   AF-A0A1I4ANZ3-F1
#
_cell.length_a   1.000
_cell.length_b   1.000
_cell.length_c   1.000
_cell.angle_alpha   90.00
_cell.angle_beta   90.00
_cell.angle_gamma   90.00
#
_symmetry.space_group_name_H-M   'P 1'
#
loop_
_entity.id
_entity.type
_entity.pdbx_description
1 polymer ?
#
loop_
_entity_poly.entity_id
_entity_poly.type
_entity_poly.pdbx_seq_one_letter_code
_entity_poly.pdbx_strand_id
1 'polypeptide(L)'
;MPAKDLLLVNAKITTLDRGNPQASAVLVRDGRFAAVGDEKTVRAAAGPDATVIDAGGRRVIPGLIDSHMHVIRGGLNYNMELRWDGVPTLADAMAMLKKQAANTPPPQWVRVVGGFTEHQFAEKRLPTLDEINAAAPETPVFILHLYDRALLNRAALRAVGYTKDTPNPPGGEIQRDASGEPTGLLLAQPNATILYATLAKGPKLPPEYQLNSTRHFM
;
A
#
# COMPACT_ATOMS: atom_id res chain seq x y z
N MET A 1 -20.38 2.41 26.62
CA MET A 1 -21.80 2.05 26.59
C MET A 1 -21.88 0.54 26.52
N PRO A 2 -22.72 -0.15 27.31
CA PRO A 2 -22.90 -1.60 27.11
C PRO A 2 -23.38 -1.82 25.68
N ALA A 3 -22.75 -2.72 24.94
CA ALA A 3 -23.10 -2.92 23.54
C ALA A 3 -24.49 -3.55 23.48
N LYS A 4 -25.44 -2.86 22.85
CA LYS A 4 -26.80 -3.39 22.67
C LYS A 4 -26.75 -4.60 21.73
N ASP A 5 -27.61 -5.58 22.01
CA ASP A 5 -27.87 -6.70 21.10
C ASP A 5 -28.19 -6.16 19.69
N LEU A 6 -27.56 -6.75 18.68
CA LEU A 6 -27.80 -6.46 17.27
C LEU A 6 -28.26 -7.73 16.56
N LEU A 7 -29.44 -7.68 15.95
CA LEU A 7 -29.95 -8.75 15.10
C LEU A 7 -29.77 -8.36 13.65
N LEU A 8 -29.17 -9.24 12.87
CA LEU A 8 -29.23 -9.17 11.41
C LEU A 8 -30.13 -10.31 10.93
N VAL A 9 -31.22 -9.98 10.24
CA VAL A 9 -32.26 -10.94 9.81
C VAL A 9 -32.50 -10.88 8.32
N ASN A 10 -33.30 -11.81 7.79
CA ASN A 10 -33.63 -11.90 6.37
C ASN A 10 -32.37 -11.82 5.48
N ALA A 11 -31.32 -12.55 5.87
CA ALA A 11 -30.03 -12.54 5.19
C ALA A 11 -29.74 -13.91 4.54
N LYS A 12 -28.78 -13.93 3.60
CA LYS A 12 -28.13 -15.15 3.13
C LYS A 12 -26.72 -15.16 3.72
N ILE A 13 -26.52 -15.79 4.87
CA ILE A 13 -25.26 -15.68 5.63
C ILE A 13 -24.38 -16.90 5.35
N THR A 14 -23.13 -16.68 4.95
CA THR A 14 -22.09 -17.72 4.93
C THR A 14 -21.30 -17.64 6.22
N THR A 15 -21.27 -18.74 6.97
CA THR A 15 -20.63 -18.77 8.31
C THR A 15 -19.18 -19.31 8.27
N LEU A 16 -18.85 -20.09 7.24
CA LEU A 16 -17.65 -20.94 7.15
C LEU A 16 -17.55 -22.02 8.24
N ASP A 17 -18.59 -22.22 9.03
CA ASP A 17 -18.73 -23.36 9.94
C ASP A 17 -19.27 -24.58 9.18
N ARG A 18 -18.59 -25.73 9.27
CA ARG A 18 -19.04 -26.96 8.62
C ARG A 18 -20.34 -27.51 9.21
N GLY A 19 -20.61 -27.27 10.49
CA GLY A 19 -21.82 -27.73 11.18
C GLY A 19 -23.05 -26.86 10.89
N ASN A 20 -22.83 -25.60 10.52
CA ASN A 20 -23.88 -24.64 10.21
C ASN A 20 -23.43 -23.68 9.08
N PRO A 21 -23.23 -24.16 7.85
CA PRO A 21 -22.55 -23.40 6.79
C PRO A 21 -23.36 -22.22 6.25
N GLN A 22 -24.69 -22.23 6.47
CA GLN A 22 -25.61 -21.20 6.03
C GLN A 22 -26.57 -20.83 7.16
N ALA A 23 -26.80 -19.54 7.32
CA ALA A 23 -27.77 -19.00 8.27
C ALA A 23 -28.63 -17.92 7.60
N SER A 24 -29.80 -17.64 8.17
CA SER A 24 -30.66 -16.52 7.73
C SER A 24 -30.71 -15.36 8.71
N ALA A 25 -30.20 -15.56 9.91
CA ALA A 25 -30.05 -14.53 10.92
C ALA A 25 -28.85 -14.75 11.85
N VAL A 26 -28.38 -13.66 12.47
CA VAL A 26 -27.39 -13.68 13.55
C VAL A 26 -27.74 -12.67 14.64
N LEU A 27 -27.37 -12.99 15.87
CA LEU A 27 -27.35 -12.09 17.01
C LEU A 27 -25.90 -11.78 17.35
N VAL A 28 -25.56 -10.50 17.41
CA VAL A 28 -24.29 -9.99 17.92
C VAL A 28 -24.52 -9.33 19.28
N ARG A 29 -23.76 -9.74 20.28
CA ARG A 29 -23.74 -9.20 21.63
C ARG A 29 -22.30 -8.94 22.03
N ASP A 30 -22.00 -7.73 22.50
CA ASP A 30 -20.63 -7.32 22.88
C ASP A 30 -19.57 -7.62 21.79
N GLY A 31 -19.93 -7.36 20.53
CA GLY A 31 -19.06 -7.57 19.37
C GLY A 31 -18.80 -9.04 19.01
N ARG A 32 -19.53 -9.99 19.61
CA ARG A 32 -19.41 -11.43 19.35
C ARG A 32 -20.74 -12.02 18.89
N PHE A 33 -20.69 -13.04 18.04
CA PHE A 33 -21.88 -13.80 17.69
C PHE A 33 -22.38 -14.59 18.91
N ALA A 34 -23.59 -14.30 19.37
CA ALA A 34 -24.25 -15.02 20.47
C ALA A 34 -25.25 -16.07 19.97
N ALA A 35 -25.80 -15.89 18.76
CA ALA A 35 -26.58 -16.91 18.07
C ALA A 35 -26.43 -16.78 16.54
N VAL A 36 -26.41 -17.90 15.83
CA VAL A 36 -26.30 -17.98 14.37
C VAL A 36 -27.24 -19.08 13.89
N GLY A 37 -28.17 -18.78 12.99
CA GLY A 37 -29.14 -19.78 12.53
C GLY A 37 -30.31 -19.17 11.78
N ASP A 38 -31.50 -19.72 12.00
CA ASP A 38 -32.72 -19.12 11.48
C ASP A 38 -33.20 -17.92 12.32
N GLU A 39 -34.03 -17.09 11.71
CA GLU A 39 -34.56 -15.88 12.35
C GLU A 39 -35.34 -16.16 13.63
N LYS A 40 -36.07 -17.28 13.69
CA LYS A 40 -36.85 -17.66 14.88
C LYS A 40 -35.94 -17.93 16.07
N THR A 41 -34.88 -18.72 15.86
CA THR A 41 -33.90 -19.09 16.87
C THR A 41 -33.15 -17.86 17.37
N VAL A 42 -32.73 -16.99 16.45
CA VAL A 42 -31.98 -15.77 16.78
C VAL A 42 -32.85 -14.76 17.54
N ARG A 43 -34.11 -14.57 17.15
CA ARG A 43 -35.06 -13.70 17.87
C ARG A 43 -35.38 -14.18 19.27
N ALA A 44 -35.47 -15.50 19.48
CA ALA A 44 -35.70 -16.07 20.80
C ALA A 44 -34.51 -15.85 21.77
N ALA A 45 -33.29 -15.71 21.23
CA ALA A 45 -32.08 -15.46 22.02
C ALA A 45 -31.79 -13.96 22.29
N ALA A 46 -32.57 -13.07 21.67
CA ALA A 46 -32.38 -11.62 21.71
C ALA A 46 -33.02 -10.99 22.94
N GLY A 47 -32.38 -9.95 23.50
CA GLY A 47 -33.02 -9.07 24.47
C GLY A 47 -34.13 -8.20 23.85
N PRO A 48 -35.06 -7.67 24.67
CA PRO A 48 -36.21 -6.89 24.18
C PRO A 48 -35.81 -5.58 23.48
N ASP A 49 -34.64 -5.02 23.80
CA ASP A 49 -34.13 -3.75 23.23
C ASP A 49 -33.13 -3.95 22.09
N ALA A 50 -33.11 -5.15 21.49
CA ALA A 50 -32.18 -5.45 20.42
C ALA A 50 -32.45 -4.61 19.16
N THR A 51 -31.39 -4.04 18.59
CA THR A 51 -31.47 -3.33 17.32
C THR A 51 -31.59 -4.34 16.19
N VAL A 52 -32.59 -4.21 15.33
CA VAL A 52 -32.82 -5.13 14.21
C VAL A 52 -32.42 -4.47 12.89
N ILE A 53 -31.58 -5.16 12.12
CA ILE A 53 -31.22 -4.84 10.75
C ILE A 53 -31.82 -5.92 9.83
N ASP A 54 -32.70 -5.52 8.93
CA ASP A 54 -33.20 -6.37 7.85
C ASP A 54 -32.24 -6.30 6.65
N ALA A 55 -31.62 -7.41 6.28
CA ALA A 55 -30.70 -7.47 5.15
C ALA A 55 -31.39 -7.48 3.78
N GLY A 56 -32.71 -7.69 3.71
CA GLY A 56 -33.50 -7.69 2.48
C GLY A 56 -33.13 -8.83 1.53
N GLY A 57 -32.83 -10.01 2.06
CA GLY A 57 -32.39 -11.20 1.31
C GLY A 57 -30.96 -11.13 0.78
N ARG A 58 -30.17 -10.11 1.16
CA ARG A 58 -28.80 -9.90 0.70
C ARG A 58 -27.82 -10.87 1.36
N ARG A 59 -26.69 -11.08 0.68
CA ARG A 59 -25.58 -11.93 1.14
C ARG A 59 -24.76 -11.22 2.21
N VAL A 60 -24.47 -11.95 3.28
CA VAL A 60 -23.53 -11.56 4.34
C VAL A 60 -22.42 -12.59 4.36
N ILE A 61 -21.17 -12.13 4.34
CA ILE A 61 -19.98 -12.97 4.45
C ILE A 61 -19.16 -12.53 5.66
N PRO A 62 -18.27 -13.39 6.19
CA PRO A 62 -17.31 -12.95 7.19
C PRO A 62 -16.47 -11.78 6.65
N GLY A 63 -16.11 -10.87 7.54
CA GLY A 63 -15.18 -9.79 7.17
C GLY A 63 -13.91 -10.38 6.58
N LEU A 64 -13.40 -9.75 5.51
CA LEU A 64 -12.18 -10.19 4.88
C LEU A 64 -11.00 -9.98 5.84
N ILE A 65 -10.14 -10.99 5.93
CA ILE A 65 -8.90 -10.92 6.71
C ILE A 65 -7.75 -10.94 5.73
N ASP A 66 -7.00 -9.84 5.69
CA ASP A 66 -5.72 -9.80 5.01
C ASP A 66 -4.61 -10.15 6.01
N SER A 67 -4.04 -11.34 5.83
CA SER A 67 -3.00 -11.89 6.70
C SER A 67 -1.59 -11.38 6.38
N HIS A 68 -1.42 -10.64 5.28
CA HIS A 68 -0.11 -10.16 4.86
C HIS A 68 -0.20 -8.80 4.16
N MET A 69 -0.11 -7.75 4.97
CA MET A 69 -0.02 -6.37 4.51
C MET A 69 1.13 -5.62 5.18
N HIS A 70 1.71 -4.65 4.47
CA HIS A 70 2.73 -3.75 5.01
C HIS A 70 2.09 -2.47 5.60
N VAL A 71 1.16 -2.64 6.56
CA VAL A 71 0.35 -1.54 7.11
C VAL A 71 1.18 -0.38 7.68
N ILE A 72 2.28 -0.68 8.36
CA ILE A 72 3.15 0.35 8.93
C ILE A 72 3.84 1.14 7.81
N ARG A 73 4.41 0.46 6.81
CA ARG A 73 5.05 1.15 5.67
C ARG A 73 4.04 2.02 4.93
N GLY A 74 2.88 1.46 4.58
CA GLY A 74 1.87 2.18 3.82
C GLY A 74 1.22 3.30 4.60
N GLY A 75 0.83 3.04 5.85
CA GLY A 75 0.21 4.03 6.72
C GLY A 75 1.13 5.20 7.06
N LEU A 76 2.45 5.00 7.19
CA LEU A 76 3.37 6.10 7.47
C LEU A 76 3.70 6.98 6.26
N ASN A 77 3.47 6.49 5.03
CA ASN A 77 3.96 7.13 3.81
C ASN A 77 2.89 7.40 2.74
N TYR A 78 1.62 7.02 2.97
CA TYR A 78 0.54 7.10 1.97
C TYR A 78 0.51 8.42 1.20
N ASN A 79 0.60 9.55 1.90
CA ASN A 79 0.50 10.87 1.28
C ASN A 79 1.74 11.31 0.50
N MET A 80 2.87 10.60 0.65
CA MET A 80 4.10 10.85 -0.12
C MET A 80 4.19 10.01 -1.40
N GLU A 81 3.34 8.99 -1.53
CA GLU A 81 3.44 8.03 -2.63
C GLU A 81 2.68 8.53 -3.86
N LEU A 82 3.43 8.80 -4.92
CA LEU A 82 2.88 8.93 -6.26
C LEU A 82 2.47 7.54 -6.76
N ARG A 83 1.18 7.36 -6.98
CA ARG A 83 0.61 6.09 -7.41
C ARG A 83 0.57 5.96 -8.91
N TRP A 84 1.07 4.83 -9.40
CA TRP A 84 1.01 4.45 -10.81
C TRP A 84 0.07 3.28 -11.08
N ASP A 85 -0.77 2.94 -10.11
CA ASP A 85 -1.82 1.92 -10.24
C ASP A 85 -2.73 2.24 -11.42
N GLY A 86 -2.76 1.34 -12.42
CA GLY A 86 -3.58 1.50 -13.61
C GLY A 86 -3.11 2.59 -14.60
N VAL A 87 -1.90 3.14 -14.43
CA VAL A 87 -1.33 4.11 -15.39
C VAL A 87 -0.88 3.39 -16.67
N PRO A 88 -1.45 3.72 -17.84
CA PRO A 88 -1.33 2.88 -19.04
C PRO A 88 -0.10 3.18 -19.89
N THR A 89 0.60 4.30 -19.69
CA THR A 89 1.77 4.69 -20.51
C THR A 89 2.88 5.29 -19.67
N LEU A 90 4.13 5.18 -20.16
CA LEU A 90 5.26 5.88 -19.54
C LEU A 90 5.15 7.40 -19.72
N ALA A 91 4.55 7.87 -20.82
CA ALA A 91 4.28 9.29 -21.02
C ALA A 91 3.41 9.87 -19.88
N ASP A 92 2.32 9.18 -19.51
CA ASP A 92 1.47 9.56 -18.39
C ASP A 92 2.23 9.49 -17.06
N ALA A 93 2.96 8.40 -16.82
CA ALA A 93 3.76 8.21 -15.62
C ALA A 93 4.79 9.33 -15.41
N MET A 94 5.50 9.74 -16.47
CA MET A 94 6.47 10.84 -16.43
C MET A 94 5.81 12.21 -16.28
N ALA A 95 4.64 12.44 -16.90
CA ALA A 95 3.87 13.66 -16.70
C ALA A 95 3.39 13.80 -15.24
N MET A 96 2.91 12.70 -14.66
CA MET A 96 2.53 12.62 -13.24
C MET A 96 3.75 12.87 -12.33
N LEU A 97 4.89 12.25 -12.64
CA LEU A 97 6.14 12.44 -11.89
C LEU A 97 6.59 13.90 -11.92
N LYS A 98 6.61 14.54 -13.10
CA LYS A 98 6.98 15.94 -13.27
C LYS A 98 6.06 16.87 -12.48
N LYS A 99 4.74 16.64 -12.56
CA LYS A 99 3.76 17.43 -11.79
C LYS A 99 3.97 17.24 -10.28
N GLN A 100 4.20 16.02 -9.82
CA GLN A 100 4.43 15.75 -8.40
C GLN A 100 5.74 16.37 -7.91
N ALA A 101 6.80 16.30 -8.71
CA ALA A 101 8.08 16.91 -8.38
C ALA A 101 7.98 18.43 -8.18
N ALA A 102 7.17 19.11 -9.00
CA ALA A 102 6.90 20.54 -8.87
C ALA A 102 6.11 20.91 -7.59
N ASN A 103 5.31 19.98 -7.06
CA ASN A 103 4.51 20.18 -5.86
C ASN A 103 5.20 19.67 -4.58
N THR A 104 6.38 19.08 -4.69
CA THR A 104 7.07 18.43 -3.57
C THR A 104 8.11 19.41 -3.00
N PRO A 105 7.89 19.95 -1.78
CA PRO A 105 8.80 20.93 -1.19
C PRO A 105 10.08 20.25 -0.64
N PRO A 106 11.26 20.88 -0.76
CA PRO A 106 12.44 20.41 -0.05
C PRO A 106 12.20 20.32 1.48
N PRO A 107 12.76 19.31 2.17
CA PRO A 107 13.64 18.26 1.66
C PRO A 107 12.90 17.02 1.14
N GLN A 108 11.58 17.07 0.92
CA GLN A 108 10.74 15.91 0.55
C GLN A 108 11.08 15.34 -0.83
N TRP A 109 10.72 14.07 -1.01
CA TRP A 109 11.02 13.29 -2.21
C TRP A 109 9.73 12.85 -2.87
N VAL A 110 9.77 12.66 -4.19
CA VAL A 110 8.72 11.90 -4.88
C VAL A 110 9.04 10.41 -4.77
N ARG A 111 8.04 9.63 -4.37
CA ARG A 111 8.20 8.18 -4.16
C ARG A 111 7.15 7.44 -4.96
N VAL A 112 7.58 6.48 -5.76
CA VAL A 112 6.69 5.46 -6.34
C VAL A 112 7.11 4.15 -5.71
N VAL A 113 6.29 3.58 -4.81
CA VAL A 113 6.69 2.43 -3.99
C VAL A 113 5.78 1.24 -4.28
N GLY A 114 5.94 0.65 -5.47
CA GLY A 114 5.07 -0.39 -6.00
C GLY A 114 3.84 0.17 -6.72
N GLY A 115 2.81 -0.66 -6.89
CA GLY A 115 1.57 -0.28 -7.59
C GLY A 115 1.70 -0.23 -9.12
N PHE A 116 2.79 -0.74 -9.70
CA PHE A 116 2.95 -0.83 -11.15
C PHE A 116 3.86 -1.98 -11.57
N THR A 117 3.78 -2.33 -12.85
CA THR A 117 4.78 -3.14 -13.56
C THR A 117 5.03 -2.53 -14.94
N GLU A 118 6.10 -2.92 -15.62
CA GLU A 118 6.32 -2.60 -17.03
C GLU A 118 5.21 -3.12 -17.94
N HIS A 119 4.49 -4.17 -17.53
CA HIS A 119 3.47 -4.82 -18.34
C HIS A 119 2.17 -4.02 -18.46
N GLN A 120 1.86 -3.11 -17.52
CA GLN A 120 0.72 -2.20 -17.67
C GLN A 120 0.99 -1.11 -18.70
N PHE A 121 2.25 -0.73 -18.92
CA PHE A 121 2.59 0.31 -19.88
C PHE A 121 2.45 -0.17 -21.32
N ALA A 122 2.03 0.72 -22.21
CA ALA A 122 1.98 0.49 -23.64
C ALA A 122 3.38 0.15 -24.21
N GLU A 123 4.41 0.76 -23.65
CA GLU A 123 5.81 0.63 -24.07
C GLU A 123 6.47 -0.69 -23.62
N LYS A 124 5.82 -1.45 -22.73
CA LYS A 124 6.30 -2.75 -22.20
C LYS A 124 7.74 -2.71 -21.66
N ARG A 125 8.11 -1.58 -21.04
CA ARG A 125 9.42 -1.37 -20.40
C ARG A 125 9.28 -0.47 -19.17
N LEU A 126 10.32 -0.47 -18.35
CA LEU A 126 10.48 0.52 -17.28
C LEU A 126 10.88 1.89 -17.84
N PRO A 127 10.65 2.98 -17.08
CA PRO A 127 11.24 4.27 -17.40
C PRO A 127 12.77 4.18 -17.36
N THR A 128 13.45 4.93 -18.23
CA THR A 128 14.90 5.06 -18.17
C THR A 128 15.31 6.06 -17.09
N LEU A 129 16.55 5.96 -16.62
CA LEU A 129 17.10 6.94 -15.68
C LEU A 129 17.13 8.35 -16.29
N ASP A 130 17.35 8.47 -17.60
CA ASP A 130 17.31 9.76 -18.29
C ASP A 130 15.91 10.38 -18.33
N GLU A 131 14.88 9.57 -18.59
CA GLU A 131 13.48 10.02 -18.53
C GLU A 131 13.12 10.54 -17.12
N ILE A 132 13.53 9.81 -16.07
CA ILE A 132 13.30 10.22 -14.68
C ILE A 132 14.07 11.51 -14.35
N ASN A 133 15.34 11.60 -14.75
CA ASN A 133 16.16 12.79 -14.54
C ASN A 133 15.60 14.02 -15.28
N ALA A 134 15.04 13.84 -16.47
CA ALA A 134 14.40 14.92 -17.22
C ALA A 134 13.07 15.36 -16.60
N ALA A 135 12.29 14.43 -16.05
CA ALA A 135 11.03 14.73 -15.38
C ALA A 135 11.22 15.48 -14.05
N ALA A 136 12.28 15.16 -13.30
CA ALA A 136 12.57 15.74 -11.99
C ALA A 136 14.10 15.96 -11.81
N PRO A 137 14.66 17.07 -12.30
CA PRO A 137 16.12 17.29 -12.25
C PRO A 137 16.64 17.59 -10.84
N GLU A 138 15.86 18.33 -10.05
CA GLU A 138 16.29 18.84 -8.73
C GLU A 138 15.58 18.16 -7.56
N THR A 139 14.33 17.72 -7.73
CA THR A 139 13.58 17.01 -6.69
C THR A 139 14.02 15.55 -6.63
N PRO A 140 14.48 15.01 -5.48
CA PRO A 140 14.83 13.60 -5.37
C PRO A 140 13.64 12.69 -5.70
N VAL A 141 13.91 11.66 -6.51
CA VAL A 141 12.94 10.64 -6.92
C VAL A 141 13.44 9.26 -6.55
N PHE A 142 12.57 8.45 -5.95
CA PHE A 142 12.79 7.03 -5.72
C PHE A 142 11.63 6.22 -6.29
N ILE A 143 11.92 5.32 -7.23
CA ILE A 143 10.94 4.43 -7.85
C ILE A 143 11.32 2.99 -7.52
N LEU A 144 10.52 2.33 -6.71
CA LEU A 144 10.65 0.91 -6.41
C LEU A 144 9.86 0.11 -7.44
N HIS A 145 10.56 -0.68 -8.25
CA HIS A 145 9.92 -1.68 -9.09
C HIS A 145 10.02 -3.02 -8.37
N LEU A 146 8.85 -3.58 -8.05
CA LEU A 146 8.73 -4.82 -7.27
C LEU A 146 9.64 -4.80 -6.03
N TYR A 147 10.37 -5.87 -5.79
CA TYR A 147 11.38 -5.98 -4.74
C TYR A 147 12.75 -6.31 -5.31
N ASP A 148 12.92 -6.16 -6.64
CA ASP A 148 14.15 -6.54 -7.35
C ASP A 148 15.03 -5.33 -7.65
N ARG A 149 14.46 -4.12 -7.82
CA ARG A 149 15.25 -2.92 -8.13
C ARG A 149 14.61 -1.61 -7.70
N ALA A 150 15.43 -0.58 -7.58
CA ALA A 150 14.98 0.80 -7.45
C ALA A 150 15.70 1.70 -8.44
N LEU A 151 14.98 2.69 -8.96
CA LEU A 151 15.51 3.73 -9.84
C LEU A 151 15.54 5.05 -9.06
N LEU A 152 16.72 5.65 -8.96
CA LEU A 152 16.98 6.94 -8.36
C LEU A 152 17.40 7.91 -9.44
N ASN A 153 16.90 9.14 -9.38
CA ASN A 153 17.46 10.23 -10.17
C ASN A 153 18.77 10.75 -9.54
N ARG A 154 19.48 11.60 -10.27
CA ARG A 154 20.72 12.23 -9.82
C ARG A 154 20.53 13.03 -8.53
N ALA A 155 19.40 13.69 -8.34
CA ALA A 155 19.09 14.41 -7.10
C ALA A 155 18.99 13.47 -5.89
N ALA A 156 18.36 12.30 -6.03
CA ALA A 156 18.28 11.30 -4.98
C ALA A 156 19.66 10.69 -4.67
N LEU A 157 20.48 10.39 -5.69
CA LEU A 157 21.86 9.91 -5.48
C LEU A 157 22.69 10.90 -4.64
N ARG A 158 22.61 12.20 -4.96
CA ARG A 158 23.24 13.26 -4.16
C ARG A 158 22.71 13.27 -2.73
N ALA A 159 21.40 13.14 -2.54
CA ALA A 159 20.76 13.17 -1.23
C ALA A 159 21.14 11.97 -0.34
N VAL A 160 21.34 10.77 -0.91
CA VAL A 160 21.75 9.57 -0.15
C VAL A 160 23.25 9.43 0.03
N GLY A 161 24.03 10.26 -0.67
CA GLY A 161 25.50 10.27 -0.64
C GLY A 161 26.13 9.06 -1.32
N TYR A 162 25.48 8.46 -2.32
CA TYR A 162 26.08 7.37 -3.10
C TYR A 162 27.03 7.94 -4.14
N THR A 163 28.28 7.48 -4.07
CA THR A 163 29.41 7.92 -4.92
C THR A 163 30.10 6.70 -5.56
N LYS A 164 31.08 6.94 -6.43
CA LYS A 164 31.98 5.89 -6.96
C LYS A 164 32.63 5.02 -5.87
N ASP A 165 32.92 5.60 -4.71
CA ASP A 165 33.62 4.94 -3.60
C ASP A 165 32.67 4.25 -2.61
N THR A 166 31.35 4.34 -2.82
CA THR A 166 30.38 3.65 -1.96
C THR A 166 30.40 2.14 -2.22
N PRO A 167 30.71 1.28 -1.23
CA PRO A 167 30.67 -0.16 -1.45
C PRO A 167 29.24 -0.66 -1.65
N ASN A 168 29.09 -1.74 -2.41
CA ASN A 168 27.83 -2.47 -2.48
C ASN A 168 27.49 -3.04 -1.08
N PRO A 169 26.25 -2.86 -0.59
CA PRO A 169 25.84 -3.48 0.67
C PRO A 169 25.68 -4.99 0.49
N PRO A 170 25.73 -5.78 1.59
CA PRO A 170 25.43 -7.20 1.53
C PRO A 170 24.05 -7.44 0.92
N GLY A 171 23.98 -8.30 -0.10
CA GLY A 171 22.71 -8.65 -0.72
C GLY A 171 22.16 -7.63 -1.72
N GLY A 172 22.96 -6.68 -2.21
CA GLY A 172 22.53 -5.72 -3.22
C GLY A 172 23.67 -5.07 -3.99
N GLU A 173 23.32 -4.40 -5.08
CA GLU A 173 24.26 -3.75 -6.00
C GLU A 173 23.83 -2.30 -6.25
N ILE A 174 24.78 -1.37 -6.15
CA ILE A 174 24.67 -0.03 -6.72
C ILE A 174 25.25 -0.13 -8.13
N GLN A 175 24.41 -0.10 -9.16
CA GLN A 175 24.90 -0.20 -10.54
C GLN A 175 25.74 1.03 -10.87
N ARG A 176 26.85 0.78 -11.57
CA ARG A 176 27.81 1.81 -11.99
C ARG A 176 27.97 1.82 -13.50
N ASP A 177 28.26 2.99 -14.05
CA ASP A 177 28.66 3.12 -15.44
C ASP A 177 30.15 2.79 -15.65
N ALA A 178 30.64 2.95 -16.89
CA ALA A 178 32.02 2.68 -17.25
C ALA A 178 33.05 3.58 -16.54
N SER A 179 32.63 4.73 -16.00
CA SER A 179 33.47 5.63 -15.20
C SER A 179 33.45 5.30 -13.70
N GLY A 180 32.64 4.33 -13.28
CA GLY A 180 32.46 3.93 -11.89
C GLY A 180 31.42 4.75 -11.14
N GLU A 181 30.78 5.73 -11.79
CA GLU A 181 29.76 6.56 -11.15
C GLU A 181 28.44 5.78 -11.01
N PRO A 182 27.71 5.93 -9.88
CA PRO A 182 26.39 5.32 -9.72
C PRO A 182 25.42 5.78 -10.80
N THR A 183 24.79 4.85 -11.51
CA THR A 183 23.81 5.19 -12.56
C THR A 183 22.51 5.72 -11.96
N GLY A 184 22.16 5.26 -10.76
CA GLY A 184 20.84 5.45 -10.14
C GLY A 184 20.03 4.17 -10.07
N LEU A 185 20.46 3.09 -10.72
CA LEU A 185 19.85 1.78 -10.58
C LEU A 185 20.44 1.03 -9.38
N LEU A 186 19.57 0.58 -8.49
CA LEU A 186 19.91 -0.32 -7.38
C LEU A 186 19.28 -1.68 -7.66
N LEU A 187 20.03 -2.77 -7.44
CA LEU A 187 19.54 -4.14 -7.62
C LEU A 187 19.57 -4.90 -6.30
N ALA A 188 18.50 -5.64 -6.02
CA ALA A 188 18.39 -6.55 -4.89
C ALA A 188 18.89 -7.94 -5.27
N GLN A 189 19.94 -8.43 -4.61
CA GLN A 189 20.60 -9.69 -4.95
C GLN A 189 21.27 -10.34 -3.71
N PRO A 190 20.59 -11.22 -2.94
CA PRO A 190 19.30 -11.84 -3.20
C PRO A 190 18.11 -11.17 -2.50
N ASN A 191 18.31 -10.06 -1.78
CA ASN A 191 17.27 -9.50 -0.92
C ASN A 191 17.11 -7.98 -1.09
N ALA A 192 15.94 -7.47 -0.73
CA ALA A 192 15.56 -6.07 -0.94
C ALA A 192 16.18 -5.07 0.08
N THR A 193 17.19 -5.49 0.86
CA THR A 193 17.74 -4.65 1.94
C THR A 193 18.26 -3.32 1.43
N ILE A 194 18.98 -3.31 0.31
CA ILE A 194 19.49 -2.07 -0.31
C ILE A 194 18.35 -1.11 -0.66
N LEU A 195 17.21 -1.63 -1.15
CA LEU A 195 16.08 -0.83 -1.59
C LEU A 195 15.43 -0.12 -0.39
N TYR A 196 15.15 -0.87 0.69
CA TYR A 196 14.56 -0.33 1.91
C TYR A 196 15.52 0.54 2.71
N ALA A 197 16.79 0.17 2.79
CA ALA A 197 17.80 0.99 3.45
C ALA A 197 17.98 2.34 2.75
N THR A 198 17.93 2.35 1.42
CA THR A 198 17.99 3.59 0.62
C THR A 198 16.73 4.43 0.83
N LEU A 199 15.54 3.81 0.72
CA LEU A 199 14.27 4.51 0.94
C LEU A 199 14.19 5.13 2.35
N ALA A 200 14.73 4.44 3.36
CA ALA A 200 14.76 4.90 4.76
C ALA A 200 15.69 6.10 5.00
N LYS A 201 16.63 6.40 4.09
CA LYS A 201 17.43 7.64 4.12
C LYS A 201 16.61 8.87 3.69
N GLY A 202 15.47 8.66 3.05
CA GLY A 202 14.55 9.74 2.70
C GLY A 202 13.94 10.40 3.93
N PRO A 203 13.43 11.64 3.80
CA PRO A 203 12.80 12.37 4.91
C PRO A 203 11.54 11.66 5.42
N LYS A 204 11.21 11.85 6.69
CA LYS A 204 9.95 11.34 7.26
C LYS A 204 8.90 12.44 7.22
N LEU A 205 7.64 12.05 7.07
CA LEU A 205 6.53 12.97 7.33
C LEU A 205 6.51 13.36 8.81
N PRO A 206 6.10 14.59 9.16
CA PRO A 206 5.68 14.94 10.50
C PRO A 206 4.57 13.99 11.04
N PRO A 207 4.48 13.78 12.38
CA PRO A 207 3.53 12.83 12.98
C PRO A 207 2.07 13.03 12.56
N GLU A 208 1.62 14.28 12.42
CA GLU A 208 0.26 14.61 11.99
C GLU A 208 -0.05 14.13 10.57
N TYR A 209 0.93 14.19 9.66
CA TYR A 209 0.78 13.70 8.30
C TYR A 209 0.94 12.18 8.21
N GLN A 210 1.70 11.56 9.11
CA GLN A 210 1.72 10.10 9.24
C GLN A 210 0.37 9.58 9.72
N LEU A 211 -0.27 10.26 10.68
CA LEU A 211 -1.62 9.90 11.15
C LEU A 211 -2.64 10.03 10.02
N ASN A 212 -2.61 11.12 9.26
CA ASN A 212 -3.49 11.29 8.10
C ASN A 212 -3.20 10.22 7.02
N SER A 213 -1.94 9.93 6.74
CA SER A 213 -1.56 8.85 5.81
C SER A 213 -2.10 7.49 6.26
N THR A 214 -2.08 7.21 7.57
CA THR A 214 -2.59 5.94 8.13
C THR A 214 -4.09 5.83 7.92
N ARG A 215 -4.83 6.93 8.11
CA ARG A 215 -6.28 6.98 7.87
C ARG A 215 -6.67 6.83 6.40
N HIS A 216 -5.80 7.21 5.47
CA HIS A 216 -6.06 7.03 4.03
C HIS A 216 -5.63 5.65 3.51
N PHE A 217 -4.66 5.02 4.18
CA PHE A 217 -4.23 3.67 3.85
C PHE A 217 -5.25 2.61 4.28
N MET A 218 -5.89 2.82 5.44
CA MET A 218 -6.97 1.98 5.97
C MET A 218 -8.32 2.30 5.31
#